data_AF-A0A511X7T7-F1
#
_entry.id   AF-A0A511X7T7-F1
#
_cell.length_a   1.000
_cell.length_b   1.000
_cell.length_c   1.000
_cell.angle_alpha   90.00
_cell.angle_beta   90.00
_cell.angle_gamma   90.00
#
_symmetry.space_group_name_H-M   'P 1'
#
loop_
_entity.id
_entity.type
_entity.pdbx_description
1 polymer ?
#
loop_
_entity_poly.entity_id
_entity_poly.type
_entity_poly.pdbx_seq_one_letter_code
_entity_poly.pdbx_strand_id
1 'polypeptide(L)' 'MAFAQFVLGLGGLFIGTGEFASMGLLPDMAASTHVSVPQAGNLISAYALGVVLGSPLLAALLPSHD' A
#
# COMPACT_ATOMS: atom_id res chain seq x y z
N MET A 1 -23.29 11.85 -7.98
CA MET A 1 -22.82 11.23 -6.72
C MET A 1 -22.47 9.75 -6.90
N ALA A 2 -23.39 8.89 -7.37
CA ALA A 2 -23.14 7.44 -7.51
C ALA A 2 -21.91 7.07 -8.38
N PHE A 3 -21.73 7.72 -9.54
CA PHE A 3 -20.57 7.45 -10.41
C PHE A 3 -19.23 7.81 -9.74
N ALA A 4 -19.15 8.96 -9.05
CA ALA A 4 -17.94 9.37 -8.34
C ALA A 4 -17.57 8.38 -7.23
N GLN A 5 -18.56 7.91 -6.46
CA GLN A 5 -18.36 6.90 -5.42
C GLN A 5 -17.92 5.55 -6.01
N PHE A 6 -18.48 5.16 -7.17
CA PHE A 6 -18.04 3.97 -7.88
C PHE A 6 -16.57 4.07 -8.29
N VAL A 7 -16.15 5.19 -8.88
CA VAL A 7 -14.75 5.41 -9.28
C VAL A 7 -13.81 5.42 -8.06
N LEU A 8 -14.18 6.09 -6.98
CA LEU A 8 -13.41 6.10 -5.73
C LEU A 8 -13.31 4.69 -5.11
N GLY A 9 -14.41 3.94 -5.11
CA GLY A 9 -14.43 2.55 -4.64
C GLY A 9 -13.55 1.64 -5.51
N LEU A 10 -13.57 1.82 -6.83
CA LEU A 10 -12.70 1.09 -7.75
C LEU A 10 -11.23 1.40 -7.48
N GLY A 11 -10.89 2.66 -7.25
CA GLY A 11 -9.54 3.08 -6.85
C GLY A 11 -9.10 2.43 -5.53
N GLY A 12 -9.95 2.47 -4.50
CA GLY A 12 -9.68 1.81 -3.22
C GLY A 12 -9.49 0.29 -3.35
N LEU A 13 -10.28 -0.37 -4.19
CA LEU A 13 -10.16 -1.80 -4.47
C LEU A 13 -8.81 -2.15 -5.09
N PHE A 14 -8.38 -1.40 -6.11
CA PHE A 14 -7.11 -1.64 -6.79
C PHE A 14 -5.91 -1.35 -5.88
N ILE A 15 -5.97 -0.26 -5.09
CA ILE A 15 -4.93 0.05 -4.11
C ILE A 15 -4.83 -1.09 -3.09
N GLY A 16 -5.95 -1.49 -2.47
CA GLY A 16 -5.96 -2.59 -1.51
C GLY A 16 -5.43 -3.89 -2.11
N THR A 17 -5.89 -4.27 -3.31
CA THR A 17 -5.44 -5.49 -3.99
C THR A 17 -3.94 -5.47 -4.27
N GLY A 18 -3.41 -4.34 -4.77
CA GLY A 18 -1.98 -4.18 -5.04
C GLY A 18 -1.12 -4.31 -3.78
N GLU A 19 -1.55 -3.69 -2.67
CA GLU A 19 -0.83 -3.75 -1.40
C GLU A 19 -0.81 -5.15 -0.79
N PHE A 20 -1.96 -5.82 -0.75
CA PHE A 20 -2.09 -7.14 -0.12
C PHE A 20 -1.58 -8.30 -1.00
N ALA A 21 -1.50 -8.14 -2.33
CA ALA A 21 -0.95 -9.16 -3.22
C ALA A 21 0.50 -9.53 -2.86
N SER A 22 1.28 -8.55 -2.39
CA SER A 22 2.66 -8.76 -1.94
C SER A 22 2.78 -9.79 -0.81
N MET A 23 1.76 -9.92 0.05
CA MET A 23 1.77 -10.90 1.15
C MET A 23 1.69 -12.34 0.64
N GLY A 24 0.92 -12.57 -0.43
CA GLY A 24 0.82 -13.87 -1.09
C GLY A 24 2.07 -14.23 -1.89
N LEU A 25 2.75 -13.22 -2.43
CA LEU A 25 3.97 -13.38 -3.23
C LEU A 25 5.27 -13.33 -2.39
N LEU A 26 5.16 -13.20 -1.06
CA LEU A 26 6.32 -13.02 -0.19
C LEU A 26 7.37 -14.14 -0.30
N PRO A 27 7.00 -15.43 -0.41
CA PRO A 27 7.98 -16.50 -0.62
C PRO A 27 8.73 -16.36 -1.96
N ASP A 28 8.05 -15.95 -3.03
CA ASP A 28 8.66 -15.77 -4.35
C ASP A 28 9.58 -14.54 -4.39
N MET A 29 9.21 -13.47 -3.68
CA MET A 29 10.08 -12.30 -3.48
C MET A 29 11.35 -12.68 -2.71
N ALA A 30 11.24 -13.50 -1.67
CA ALA A 30 12.38 -14.00 -0.90
C ALA A 30 13.30 -14.88 -1.78
N ALA A 31 12.71 -15.78 -2.57
CA ALA A 31 13.45 -16.65 -3.49
C ALA A 31 14.20 -15.87 -4.58
N SER A 32 13.55 -14.87 -5.20
CA SER A 32 14.15 -14.05 -6.27
C SER A 32 15.25 -13.11 -5.78
N THR A 33 15.21 -12.69 -4.52
CA THR A 33 16.23 -11.82 -3.91
C THR A 33 17.29 -12.59 -3.11
N HIS A 34 17.20 -13.93 -3.06
CA HIS A 34 18.08 -14.81 -2.28
C HIS A 34 18.19 -14.45 -0.79
N VAL A 35 17.10 -13.96 -0.20
CA VAL A 35 17.02 -13.65 1.24
C VAL A 35 16.01 -14.56 1.95
N SER A 36 16.05 -14.57 3.28
CA SER A 36 15.05 -15.31 4.06
C SER A 36 13.67 -14.64 4.00
N VAL A 37 12.59 -15.42 4.15
CA VAL A 37 11.20 -14.90 4.18
C VAL A 37 11.00 -13.79 5.22
N PRO A 38 11.49 -13.92 6.48
CA PRO A 38 11.38 -12.84 7.47
C PRO A 38 12.09 -11.55 7.00
N GLN A 39 13.21 -11.68 6.30
CA GLN A 39 13.99 -10.54 5.83
C GLN A 39 13.33 -9.85 4.62
N ALA A 40 12.73 -10.63 3.71
CA ALA A 40 11.87 -10.08 2.66
C ALA A 40 10.64 -9.37 3.24
N GLY A 41 10.12 -9.84 4.38
CA GLY A 41 9.00 -9.21 5.09
C GLY A 41 9.28 -7.77 5.52
N ASN A 42 10.54 -7.40 5.72
CA ASN A 42 10.91 -6.01 6.03
C ASN A 42 10.52 -5.03 4.92
N LEU A 43 10.40 -5.48 3.66
CA LEU A 43 9.92 -4.65 2.56
C LEU A 43 8.47 -4.20 2.78
N ILE A 44 7.61 -5.12 3.23
CA ILE A 44 6.21 -4.84 3.56
C ILE A 44 6.14 -3.92 4.78
N SER A 45 6.98 -4.16 5.80
CA SER A 45 7.04 -3.28 6.98
C SER A 45 7.50 -1.86 6.65
N ALA A 46 8.52 -1.71 5.80
CA ALA A 46 9.00 -0.41 5.34
C ALA A 46 7.91 0.33 4.55
N TYR A 47 7.17 -0.38 3.69
CA TYR A 47 6.01 0.17 2.99
C TYR A 47 4.92 0.66 3.97
N ALA A 48 4.53 -0.18 4.94
CA ALA A 48 3.52 0.17 5.93
C ALA A 48 3.91 1.41 6.75
N LEU A 49 5.18 1.53 7.14
CA LEU A 49 5.70 2.75 7.78
C LEU A 49 5.56 3.97 6.86
N GLY A 50 5.88 3.82 5.58
CA GLY A 50 5.69 4.86 4.57
C GLY A 50 4.23 5.32 4.46
N VAL A 51 3.26 4.39 4.49
CA VAL A 51 1.82 4.72 4.45
C VAL A 51 1.38 5.42 5.74
N VAL A 52 1.77 4.90 6.90
CA VAL A 52 1.43 5.45 8.22
C VAL A 52 1.91 6.88 8.39
N LEU A 53 3.10 7.20 7.86
CA LEU A 53 3.65 8.56 7.92
C LEU A 53 3.16 9.43 6.77
N GLY A 54 3.17 8.89 5.55
CA GLY A 54 2.88 9.60 4.32
C GLY A 54 1.43 10.08 4.23
N SER A 55 0.46 9.26 4.65
CA SER A 55 -0.95 9.64 4.57
C SER A 55 -1.30 10.85 5.45
N PRO A 56 -0.96 10.89 6.76
CA PRO A 56 -1.13 12.08 7.58
C PRO A 56 -0.34 13.29 7.08
N LEU A 57 0.90 13.09 6.60
CA LEU A 57 1.72 14.17 6.06
C LEU A 57 1.07 14.81 4.82
N LEU A 58 0.61 13.99 3.88
CA LEU A 58 -0.09 14.47 2.69
C LEU A 58 -1.39 15.19 3.05
N ALA A 59 -2.16 14.64 4.00
CA ALA A 59 -3.38 15.26 4.49
C ALA A 59 -3.12 16.63 5.14
N ALA A 60 -1.99 16.80 5.83
CA ALA A 60 -1.61 18.06 6.46
C ALA A 60 -1.04 19.09 5.47
N LEU A 61 -0.35 18.63 4.42
CA LEU A 61 0.29 19.50 3.42
C LEU A 61 -0.65 19.95 2.31
N LEU A 62 -1.66 19.13 1.99
CA LEU A 62 -2.66 19.47 0.99
C LEU A 62 -3.64 20.50 1.58
N PRO A 63 -3.96 21.59 0.87
CA PRO A 63 -4.93 22.56 1.33
C PRO A 63 -6.28 21.90 1.59
N SER A 64 -6.85 22.09 2.78
CA SER A 64 -8.26 21.82 3.01
C SER A 64 -9.05 22.87 2.23
N HIS A 65 -9.61 22.45 1.09
CA HIS A 65 -10.63 23.24 0.42
C HIS A 65 -11.92 23.10 1.24
N ASP A 66 -12.10 24.05 2.16
CA ASP A 66 -13.38 24.30 2.83
C ASP A 66 -14.45 24.77 1.83
#